data_AF-A0A6J3CAV2-F1
#
_entry.id   AF-A0A6J3CAV2-F1
#
_cell.length_a   1.000
_cell.length_b   1.000
_cell.length_c   1.000
_cell.angle_alpha   90.00
_cell.angle_beta   90.00
_cell.angle_gamma   90.00
#
_symmetry.space_group_name_H-M   'P 1'
#
loop_
_entity.id
_entity.type
_entity.pdbx_description
1 polymer ?
#
loop_
_entity_poly.entity_id
_entity_poly.type
_entity_poly.pdbx_seq_one_letter_code
_entity_poly.pdbx_strand_id
1 'polypeptide(L)'
;MTKEKRCRNPPTAPQKIERVITLCQDEIKLSILREALDVIKEEHTMPAERRRNKREVPFSHDEKRIAGCLLQCVYRKVKAVDSYGFPTLEGLVGLYSDGVNERGYFMAVLEASRECLMRNHDKFSRTMPMDNGRNCDVSFDIFECISDRIGEYCGNSGL
;
A
#
# COMPACT_ATOMS: atom_id res chain seq x y z
N MET A 1 32.12 16.44 -11.63
CA MET A 1 31.88 14.99 -11.82
C MET A 1 30.39 14.73 -11.60
N THR A 2 29.63 14.49 -12.66
CA THR A 2 28.22 14.11 -12.56
C THR A 2 28.15 12.68 -12.03
N LYS A 3 27.58 12.46 -10.83
CA LYS A 3 27.28 11.11 -10.33
C LYS A 3 26.35 10.44 -11.33
N GLU A 4 26.84 9.42 -12.01
CA GLU A 4 26.05 8.63 -12.93
C GLU A 4 24.98 7.88 -12.12
N LYS A 5 23.70 8.13 -12.41
CA LYS A 5 22.60 7.46 -11.71
C LYS A 5 22.65 5.97 -12.04
N ARG A 6 22.55 5.11 -11.00
CA ARG A 6 22.60 3.64 -11.18
C ARG A 6 21.39 3.08 -11.92
N CYS A 7 20.27 3.81 -11.90
CA CYS A 7 19.07 3.50 -12.68
C CYS A 7 18.24 4.75 -12.98
N ARG A 8 17.29 4.59 -13.90
CA ARG A 8 16.28 5.61 -14.21
C ARG A 8 14.92 5.12 -13.72
N ASN A 9 14.29 5.88 -12.82
CA ASN A 9 12.91 5.61 -12.45
C ASN A 9 12.01 5.77 -13.69
N PRO A 10 11.05 4.85 -13.90
CA PRO A 10 10.10 5.00 -14.98
C PRO A 10 9.28 6.30 -14.80
N PRO A 11 9.00 7.04 -15.88
CA PRO A 11 8.34 8.34 -15.79
C PRO A 11 6.84 8.24 -15.46
N THR A 12 6.25 7.05 -15.61
CA THR A 12 4.82 6.79 -15.38
C THR A 12 4.65 5.42 -14.76
N ALA A 13 3.58 5.26 -13.97
CA ALA A 13 3.15 3.95 -13.51
C ALA A 13 2.67 3.11 -14.70
N PRO A 14 2.75 1.77 -14.66
CA PRO A 14 2.30 0.93 -15.76
C PRO A 14 0.83 1.20 -16.10
N GLN A 15 0.47 1.46 -17.37
CA GLN A 15 -0.91 1.81 -17.77
C GLN A 15 -1.98 0.80 -17.31
N LYS A 16 -1.59 -0.47 -17.12
CA LYS A 16 -2.48 -1.52 -16.59
C LYS A 16 -2.88 -1.28 -15.13
N ILE A 17 -2.05 -0.60 -14.35
CA ILE A 17 -2.29 -0.35 -12.93
C ILE A 17 -3.32 0.76 -12.70
N GLU A 18 -3.42 1.74 -13.62
CA GLU A 18 -4.36 2.86 -13.47
C GLU A 18 -5.81 2.38 -13.37
N ARG A 19 -6.22 1.44 -14.25
CA ARG A 19 -7.56 0.86 -14.20
C ARG A 19 -7.82 0.08 -12.90
N VAL A 20 -6.81 -0.64 -12.43
CA VAL A 20 -6.90 -1.41 -11.18
C VAL A 20 -7.04 -0.48 -9.98
N ILE A 21 -6.30 0.65 -9.97
CA ILE A 21 -6.39 1.68 -8.94
C ILE A 21 -7.80 2.27 -8.92
N THR A 22 -8.39 2.62 -10.06
CA THR A 22 -9.77 3.15 -10.11
C THR A 22 -10.77 2.17 -9.50
N LEU A 23 -10.69 0.88 -9.87
CA LEU A 23 -11.56 -0.15 -9.30
C LEU A 23 -11.39 -0.27 -7.78
N CYS A 24 -10.15 -0.27 -7.29
CA CYS A 24 -9.87 -0.34 -5.86
C CYS A 24 -10.32 0.91 -5.10
N GLN A 25 -10.20 2.10 -5.70
CA GLN A 25 -10.70 3.34 -5.11
C GLN A 25 -12.22 3.29 -4.94
N ASP A 26 -12.97 2.75 -5.90
CA ASP A 26 -14.42 2.64 -5.80
C ASP A 26 -14.85 1.62 -4.73
N GLU A 27 -14.13 0.50 -4.59
CA GLU A 27 -14.34 -0.47 -3.51
C GLU A 27 -14.10 0.16 -2.12
N ILE A 28 -13.03 0.96 -1.98
CA ILE A 28 -12.69 1.62 -0.72
C ILE A 28 -13.70 2.71 -0.37
N LYS A 29 -14.12 3.53 -1.34
CA LYS A 29 -15.17 4.54 -1.12
C LYS A 29 -16.44 3.88 -0.58
N LEU A 30 -16.85 2.76 -1.15
CA LEU A 30 -18.02 2.00 -0.68
C LEU A 30 -17.82 1.43 0.72
N SER A 31 -16.62 0.93 1.05
CA SER A 31 -16.29 0.45 2.41
C SER A 31 -16.39 1.57 3.45
N ILE A 32 -15.75 2.71 3.18
CA ILE A 32 -15.76 3.89 4.07
C ILE A 32 -17.19 4.39 4.28
N LEU A 33 -17.98 4.48 3.21
CA LEU A 33 -19.38 4.91 3.30
C LEU A 33 -20.22 3.95 4.15
N ARG A 34 -20.00 2.63 4.03
CA ARG A 34 -20.70 1.62 4.85
C ARG A 34 -20.32 1.73 6.32
N GLU A 35 -19.03 1.84 6.63
CA GLU A 35 -18.54 2.01 8.00
C GLU A 35 -19.14 3.27 8.64
N ALA A 36 -19.19 4.39 7.91
CA ALA A 36 -19.81 5.63 8.39
C ALA A 36 -21.32 5.46 8.62
N LEU A 37 -22.02 4.75 7.75
CA LEU A 37 -23.46 4.46 7.91
C LEU A 37 -23.75 3.57 9.12
N ASP A 38 -22.90 2.61 9.41
CA ASP A 38 -23.08 1.71 10.55
C ASP A 38 -22.83 2.45 11.88
N VAL A 39 -21.86 3.36 11.95
CA VAL A 39 -21.69 4.27 13.11
C VAL A 39 -22.93 5.14 13.33
N ILE A 40 -23.50 5.70 12.26
CA ILE A 40 -24.73 6.52 12.36
C ILE A 40 -25.90 5.70 12.88
N LYS A 41 -26.08 4.46 12.42
CA LYS A 41 -27.14 3.56 12.91
C LYS A 41 -26.94 3.21 14.39
N GLU A 42 -25.71 2.93 14.81
CA GLU A 42 -25.40 2.65 16.22
C GLU A 42 -25.68 3.87 17.11
N GLU A 43 -25.32 5.09 16.68
CA GLU A 43 -25.62 6.33 17.40
C GLU A 43 -27.13 6.58 17.56
N HIS A 44 -27.96 6.15 16.61
CA HIS A 44 -29.43 6.27 16.71
C HIS A 44 -30.08 5.26 17.67
N THR A 45 -29.34 4.22 18.09
CA THR A 45 -29.82 3.22 19.05
C THR A 45 -29.34 3.42 20.49
N MET A 46 -28.50 4.42 20.76
CA MET A 46 -27.97 4.72 22.09
C MET A 46 -28.64 5.95 22.75
N PRO A 47 -28.92 5.93 24.07
CA PRO A 47 -29.50 7.08 24.77
C PRO A 47 -28.54 8.29 24.79
N ALA A 48 -29.14 9.49 24.75
CA ALA A 48 -28.51 10.77 24.40
C ALA A 48 -27.37 11.29 25.31
N GLU A 49 -27.00 10.58 26.37
CA GLU A 49 -26.07 11.10 27.41
C GLU A 49 -24.58 10.87 27.12
N ARG A 50 -24.21 10.06 26.12
CA ARG A 50 -22.79 9.84 25.74
C ARG A 50 -22.33 10.69 24.55
N ARG A 51 -23.07 11.74 24.20
CA ARG A 51 -22.69 12.71 23.17
C ARG A 51 -21.73 13.76 23.72
N ARG A 52 -20.44 13.41 23.87
CA ARG A 52 -19.29 14.31 23.67
C ARG A 52 -18.01 13.63 24.14
N ASN A 53 -17.22 13.19 23.18
CA ASN A 53 -15.81 13.53 23.08
C ASN A 53 -15.37 13.19 21.67
N LYS A 54 -15.72 14.08 20.73
CA LYS A 54 -15.15 14.09 19.39
C LYS A 54 -13.67 14.42 19.57
N ARG A 55 -12.87 13.38 19.74
CA ARG A 55 -11.42 13.46 19.77
C ARG A 55 -10.99 14.13 18.48
N GLU A 56 -10.24 15.21 18.59
CA GLU A 56 -9.35 15.65 17.52
C GLU A 56 -8.38 14.49 17.29
N VAL A 57 -8.51 13.82 16.15
CA VAL A 57 -7.61 12.75 15.71
C VAL A 57 -6.83 13.31 14.52
N PRO A 58 -5.49 13.18 14.50
CA PRO A 58 -4.68 13.62 13.38
C PRO A 58 -5.06 12.81 12.14
N PHE A 59 -5.59 13.47 11.12
CA PHE A 59 -6.04 12.87 9.86
C PHE A 59 -4.96 12.03 9.13
N SER A 60 -3.68 12.12 9.51
CA SER A 60 -2.57 11.44 8.82
C SER A 60 -2.55 9.91 8.97
N HIS A 61 -3.02 9.37 10.11
CA HIS A 61 -3.00 7.92 10.32
C HIS A 61 -4.10 7.22 9.51
N ASP A 62 -5.25 7.88 9.34
CA ASP A 62 -6.36 7.37 8.54
C ASP A 62 -6.03 7.45 7.04
N GLU A 63 -5.35 8.52 6.58
CA GLU A 63 -4.85 8.63 5.21
C GLU A 63 -3.85 7.52 4.88
N LYS A 64 -2.88 7.26 5.77
CA LYS A 64 -1.92 6.14 5.64
C LYS A 64 -2.65 4.81 5.49
N ARG A 65 -3.61 4.54 6.37
CA ARG A 65 -4.36 3.29 6.35
C ARG A 65 -5.20 3.14 5.09
N ILE A 66 -5.87 4.21 4.64
CA ILE A 66 -6.65 4.23 3.39
C ILE A 66 -5.74 3.91 2.20
N ALA A 67 -4.56 4.55 2.11
CA ALA A 67 -3.58 4.26 1.07
C ALA A 67 -3.08 2.81 1.16
N GLY A 68 -2.87 2.29 2.37
CA GLY A 68 -2.53 0.89 2.62
C GLY A 68 -3.59 -0.09 2.13
N CYS A 69 -4.87 0.18 2.39
CA CYS A 69 -5.97 -0.65 1.88
C CYS A 69 -6.06 -0.59 0.35
N LEU A 70 -5.78 0.57 -0.25
CA LEU A 70 -5.72 0.72 -1.70
C LEU A 70 -4.62 -0.16 -2.29
N LEU A 71 -3.42 -0.12 -1.71
CA LEU A 71 -2.29 -0.97 -2.11
C LEU A 71 -2.63 -2.45 -1.97
N GLN A 72 -3.23 -2.85 -0.84
CA GLN A 72 -3.64 -4.23 -0.60
C GLN A 72 -4.65 -4.73 -1.65
N CYS A 73 -5.61 -3.89 -2.03
CA CYS A 73 -6.54 -4.19 -3.12
C CYS A 73 -5.82 -4.35 -4.46
N VAL A 74 -4.90 -3.44 -4.79
CA VAL A 74 -4.12 -3.50 -6.03
C VAL A 74 -3.30 -4.79 -6.08
N TYR A 75 -2.56 -5.11 -5.02
CA TYR A 75 -1.75 -6.33 -4.93
C TYR A 75 -2.59 -7.59 -5.15
N ARG A 76 -3.81 -7.65 -4.62
CA ARG A 76 -4.73 -8.77 -4.86
C ARG A 76 -5.18 -8.86 -6.31
N LYS A 77 -5.63 -7.75 -6.90
CA LYS A 77 -6.18 -7.74 -8.27
C LYS A 77 -5.12 -8.07 -9.32
N VAL A 78 -3.86 -7.70 -9.06
CA VAL A 78 -2.72 -8.06 -9.92
C VAL A 78 -2.08 -9.41 -9.56
N LYS A 79 -2.65 -10.14 -8.59
CA LYS A 79 -2.16 -11.45 -8.12
C LYS A 79 -0.72 -11.40 -7.58
N ALA A 80 -0.35 -10.30 -6.94
CA ALA A 80 0.96 -10.12 -6.32
C ALA A 80 1.03 -10.58 -4.86
N VAL A 81 0.02 -11.29 -4.37
CA VAL A 81 -0.08 -11.77 -2.98
C VAL A 81 -0.17 -13.30 -2.90
N ASP A 82 0.18 -13.87 -1.75
CA ASP A 82 -0.01 -15.28 -1.43
C ASP A 82 -1.49 -15.57 -1.09
N SER A 83 -1.79 -16.83 -0.76
CA SER A 83 -3.13 -17.27 -0.31
C SER A 83 -3.62 -16.55 0.95
N TYR A 84 -2.70 -16.03 1.75
CA TYR A 84 -2.98 -15.25 2.94
C TYR A 84 -2.96 -13.74 2.66
N GLY A 85 -2.93 -13.31 1.40
CA GLY A 85 -2.94 -11.90 1.04
C GLY A 85 -1.64 -11.15 1.39
N PHE A 86 -0.59 -11.83 1.81
CA PHE A 86 0.72 -11.20 2.02
C PHE A 86 1.43 -11.03 0.67
N PRO A 87 2.00 -9.85 0.36
CA PRO A 87 2.70 -9.65 -0.91
C PRO A 87 3.85 -10.65 -1.13
N THR A 88 4.04 -11.07 -2.38
CA THR A 88 5.07 -12.04 -2.78
C THR A 88 6.21 -11.35 -3.52
N LEU A 89 7.42 -11.90 -3.45
CA LEU A 89 8.58 -11.34 -4.14
C LEU A 89 8.35 -11.27 -5.66
N GLU A 90 7.92 -12.37 -6.26
CA GLU A 90 7.62 -12.45 -7.69
C GLU A 90 6.53 -11.46 -8.09
N GLY A 91 5.44 -11.40 -7.30
CA GLY A 91 4.33 -10.50 -7.52
C GLY A 91 4.74 -9.02 -7.51
N LEU A 92 5.51 -8.60 -6.51
CA LEU A 92 5.97 -7.22 -6.40
C LEU A 92 6.98 -6.87 -7.49
N VAL A 93 7.93 -7.76 -7.79
CA VAL A 93 8.88 -7.54 -8.89
C VAL A 93 8.14 -7.38 -10.21
N GLY A 94 7.19 -8.28 -10.51
CA GLY A 94 6.35 -8.18 -11.69
C GLY A 94 5.55 -6.87 -11.74
N LEU A 95 4.98 -6.44 -10.61
CA LEU A 95 4.20 -5.21 -10.53
C LEU A 95 5.02 -3.94 -10.79
N TYR A 96 6.15 -3.79 -10.11
CA TYR A 96 6.97 -2.56 -10.20
C TYR A 96 7.80 -2.49 -11.48
N SER A 97 8.17 -3.64 -12.05
CA SER A 97 8.99 -3.68 -13.27
C SER A 97 8.20 -3.88 -14.57
N ASP A 98 6.86 -4.00 -14.51
CA ASP A 98 6.03 -4.13 -15.72
C ASP A 98 6.25 -2.96 -16.67
N GLY A 99 6.62 -3.26 -17.91
CA GLY A 99 6.91 -2.25 -18.93
C GLY A 99 8.22 -1.46 -18.75
N VAL A 100 9.04 -1.79 -17.74
CA VAL A 100 10.34 -1.13 -17.52
C VAL A 100 11.45 -1.89 -18.26
N ASN A 101 12.13 -1.21 -19.18
CA ASN A 101 13.25 -1.77 -19.95
C ASN A 101 14.61 -1.19 -19.48
N GLU A 102 14.84 -1.22 -18.17
CA GLU A 102 16.08 -0.73 -17.55
C GLU A 102 16.54 -1.73 -16.48
N ARG A 103 17.74 -2.28 -16.67
CA ARG A 103 18.25 -3.40 -15.87
C ARG A 103 18.56 -2.98 -14.43
N GLY A 104 19.10 -1.78 -14.21
CA GLY A 104 19.39 -1.26 -12.88
C GLY A 104 18.14 -1.13 -12.03
N TYR A 105 17.05 -0.63 -12.62
CA TYR A 105 15.76 -0.49 -11.96
C TYR A 105 15.17 -1.84 -11.59
N PHE A 106 15.24 -2.83 -12.49
CA PHE A 106 14.82 -4.19 -12.17
C PHE A 106 15.58 -4.76 -10.95
N MET A 107 16.90 -4.57 -10.91
CA MET A 107 17.73 -5.01 -9.77
C MET A 107 17.36 -4.27 -8.48
N ALA A 108 17.12 -2.95 -8.57
CA ALA A 108 16.67 -2.14 -7.44
C ALA A 108 15.35 -2.67 -6.86
N VAL A 109 14.37 -2.92 -7.72
CA VAL A 109 13.06 -3.48 -7.34
C VAL A 109 13.21 -4.85 -6.69
N LEU A 110 14.02 -5.73 -7.26
CA LEU A 110 14.24 -7.08 -6.73
C LEU A 110 14.84 -7.07 -5.33
N GLU A 111 15.91 -6.29 -5.13
CA GLU A 111 16.60 -6.17 -3.85
C GLU A 111 15.71 -5.52 -2.80
N ALA A 112 15.07 -4.39 -3.15
CA ALA A 112 14.13 -3.67 -2.29
C ALA A 112 12.96 -4.55 -1.86
N SER A 113 12.30 -5.22 -2.82
CA SER A 113 11.15 -6.08 -2.52
C SER A 113 11.53 -7.22 -1.58
N ARG A 114 12.68 -7.86 -1.80
CA ARG A 114 13.15 -8.95 -0.94
C ARG A 114 13.37 -8.47 0.50
N GLU A 115 14.07 -7.36 0.67
CA GLU A 115 14.38 -6.80 1.99
C GLU A 115 13.10 -6.37 2.72
N CYS A 116 12.22 -5.63 2.05
CA CYS A 116 11.01 -5.06 2.65
C CYS A 116 9.96 -6.10 3.00
N LEU A 117 9.87 -7.20 2.24
CA LEU A 117 9.03 -8.35 2.59
C LEU A 117 9.54 -9.02 3.87
N MET A 118 10.85 -9.29 3.98
CA MET A 118 11.41 -9.91 5.19
C MET A 118 11.18 -9.05 6.43
N ARG A 119 11.34 -7.73 6.32
CA ARG A 119 11.14 -6.78 7.43
C ARG A 119 9.72 -6.72 7.97
N ASN A 120 8.72 -6.96 7.11
CA ASN A 120 7.32 -6.80 7.46
C ASN A 120 6.56 -8.12 7.60
N HIS A 121 7.24 -9.25 7.38
CA HIS A 121 6.64 -10.58 7.41
C HIS A 121 5.87 -10.86 8.71
N ASP A 122 6.47 -10.57 9.86
CA ASP A 122 5.88 -10.93 11.17
C ASP A 122 4.80 -9.94 11.64
N LYS A 123 4.69 -8.77 10.99
CA LYS A 123 3.64 -7.79 11.29
C LYS A 123 2.31 -8.16 10.65
N PHE A 124 2.34 -8.98 9.59
CA PHE A 124 1.17 -9.35 8.83
C PHE A 124 0.33 -10.40 9.56
N SER A 125 -0.99 -10.17 9.63
CA SER A 125 -1.91 -11.12 10.25
C SER A 125 -2.44 -12.11 9.23
N ARG A 126 -2.02 -13.38 9.36
CA ARG A 126 -2.48 -14.51 8.52
C ARG A 126 -3.81 -15.13 8.99
N THR A 127 -4.30 -14.76 10.16
CA THR A 127 -5.50 -15.33 10.80
C THR A 127 -6.74 -14.45 10.68
N MET A 128 -6.54 -13.15 10.41
CA MET A 128 -7.62 -12.17 10.34
C MET A 128 -8.03 -11.92 8.88
N PRO A 129 -9.27 -11.44 8.64
CA PRO A 129 -9.72 -11.09 7.29
C PRO A 129 -8.76 -10.11 6.62
N MET A 130 -8.52 -10.30 5.31
CA MET A 130 -7.49 -9.57 4.55
C MET A 130 -7.64 -8.05 4.57
N ASP A 131 -8.88 -7.58 4.65
CA ASP A 131 -9.23 -6.16 4.56
C ASP A 131 -9.29 -5.51 5.96
N ASN A 132 -8.60 -6.10 6.95
CA ASN A 132 -8.46 -5.51 8.28
C ASN A 132 -7.42 -4.37 8.26
N GLY A 133 -7.63 -3.37 9.11
CA GLY A 133 -6.77 -2.18 9.17
C GLY A 133 -5.28 -2.48 9.37
N ARG A 134 -4.92 -3.58 10.07
CA ARG A 134 -3.51 -3.96 10.29
C ARG A 134 -2.84 -4.42 8.99
N ASN A 135 -3.50 -5.24 8.18
CA ASN A 135 -2.93 -5.71 6.91
C ASN A 135 -2.85 -4.56 5.89
N CYS A 136 -3.75 -3.58 5.95
CA CYS A 136 -3.61 -2.32 5.22
C CYS A 136 -2.36 -1.55 5.65
N ASP A 137 -2.14 -1.38 6.96
CA ASP A 137 -0.96 -0.69 7.49
C ASP A 137 0.35 -1.36 7.03
N VAL A 138 0.41 -2.70 7.07
CA VAL A 138 1.57 -3.48 6.60
C VAL A 138 1.81 -3.31 5.10
N SER A 139 0.74 -3.24 4.30
CA SER A 139 0.85 -3.04 2.86
C SER A 139 1.46 -1.68 2.52
N PHE A 140 1.08 -0.64 3.28
CA PHE A 140 1.70 0.68 3.15
C PHE A 140 3.16 0.67 3.60
N ASP A 141 3.48 0.05 4.74
CA ASP A 141 4.87 -0.07 5.23
C ASP A 141 5.78 -0.77 4.20
N ILE A 142 5.27 -1.78 3.49
CA ILE A 142 6.00 -2.47 2.40
C ILE A 142 6.22 -1.51 1.22
N PHE A 143 5.19 -0.78 0.80
CA PHE A 143 5.28 0.19 -0.29
C PHE A 143 6.30 1.31 -0.01
N GLU A 144 6.26 1.91 1.18
CA GLU A 144 7.22 2.96 1.57
C GLU A 144 8.64 2.41 1.56
N CYS A 145 8.85 1.27 2.22
CA CYS A 145 10.16 0.64 2.27
C CYS A 145 10.73 0.36 0.86
N ILE A 146 9.92 -0.14 -0.06
CA ILE A 146 10.35 -0.41 -1.44
C ILE A 146 10.69 0.90 -2.17
N SER A 147 9.84 1.91 -2.02
CA SER A 147 10.01 3.22 -2.65
C SER A 147 11.31 3.89 -2.19
N ASP A 148 11.58 3.87 -0.88
CA ASP A 148 12.81 4.41 -0.30
C ASP A 148 14.04 3.66 -0.79
N ARG A 149 14.00 2.32 -0.79
CA ARG A 149 15.13 1.49 -1.25
C ARG A 149 15.44 1.63 -2.73
N ILE A 150 14.42 1.73 -3.58
CA ILE A 150 14.61 2.04 -5.00
C ILE A 150 15.20 3.44 -5.16
N GLY A 151 14.71 4.42 -4.40
CA GLY A 151 15.23 5.79 -4.40
C GLY A 151 16.71 5.85 -4.03
N GLU A 152 17.10 5.21 -2.93
CA GLU A 152 18.48 5.09 -2.48
C GLU A 152 19.36 4.40 -3.54
N TYR A 153 18.89 3.28 -4.10
CA TYR A 153 19.63 2.50 -5.08
C TYR A 153 19.85 3.30 -6.38
N CYS A 154 18.81 3.93 -6.94
CA CYS A 154 18.92 4.72 -8.17
C CYS A 154 19.66 6.05 -7.97
N GLY A 155 19.96 6.43 -6.73
CA GLY A 155 20.81 7.57 -6.41
C GLY A 155 20.05 8.86 -6.11
N ASN A 156 18.88 8.79 -5.48
CA ASN A 156 18.15 9.95 -4.96
C ASN A 156 18.74 10.48 -3.63
N SER A 157 20.06 10.35 -3.41
CA SER A 157 20.76 11.09 -2.36
C SER A 157 21.02 12.52 -2.84
N GLY A 158 20.01 13.39 -2.74
CA GLY A 158 20.18 14.82 -3.00
C GLY A 158 18.89 15.54 -3.40
N LEU A 159 18.05 15.83 -2.40
CA LEU A 159 17.30 17.09 -2.29
C LEU A 159 17.17 17.41 -0.80
#